data_AF-A0A1P8U9H3-F1
#
_entry.id   AF-A0A1P8U9H3-F1
#
_cell.length_a   1.000
_cell.length_b   1.000
_cell.length_c   1.000
_cell.angle_alpha   90.00
_cell.angle_beta   90.00
_cell.angle_gamma   90.00
#
_symmetry.space_group_name_H-M   'P 1'
#
loop_
_entity.id
_entity.type
_entity.pdbx_description
1 polymer ?
#
loop_
_entity_poly.entity_id
_entity_poly.type
_entity_poly.pdbx_seq_one_letter_code
_entity_poly.pdbx_strand_id
1 'polypeptide(L)'
;MPNPYDDDLSVLQGLNFLQESDSAKHLLAYGIRALRTAAFIETTRDPIMTMLSIGVEKMLKIGLGLDYLATNRVWLPLAVLKNDYRHNLVKMEALLRDAIRDNVGRATHRYYIDQALAAVESDPVWMPLVAALNRYGQEGRFYYLDALAENPQREESPQVFWDAAERVALENEPELNDLFRKMVDDFSLSEEFYSKLNSRMADSLQRYWDLVAMAGVQGVLGDRGKGWGYDFKLIGRQIAGD
;
A
#
# COMPACT_ATOMS: atom_id res chain seq x y z
N MET A 1 -22.80 12.16 -18.61
CA MET A 1 -23.09 12.89 -17.37
C MET A 1 -22.08 14.02 -17.24
N PRO A 2 -22.48 15.23 -16.85
CA PRO A 2 -21.53 16.31 -16.56
C PRO A 2 -20.63 15.94 -15.38
N ASN A 3 -19.41 16.49 -15.33
CA ASN A 3 -18.47 16.28 -14.24
C ASN A 3 -19.05 16.87 -12.93
N PRO A 4 -19.30 16.07 -11.88
CA PRO A 4 -19.93 16.57 -10.65
C PRO A 4 -18.93 17.26 -9.71
N TYR A 5 -17.63 17.23 -10.04
CA TYR A 5 -16.56 17.85 -9.26
C TYR A 5 -16.07 19.12 -9.94
N ASP A 6 -15.59 20.09 -9.16
CA ASP A 6 -14.96 21.32 -9.67
C ASP A 6 -13.52 21.04 -10.13
N ASP A 7 -13.39 20.27 -11.20
CA ASP A 7 -12.11 20.02 -11.89
C ASP A 7 -12.32 19.88 -13.41
N ASP A 8 -11.22 19.88 -14.15
CA ASP A 8 -11.21 19.90 -15.61
C ASP A 8 -10.99 18.50 -16.21
N LEU A 9 -11.31 17.43 -15.46
CA LEU A 9 -11.27 16.08 -16.01
C LEU A 9 -12.39 15.88 -17.04
N SER A 10 -12.01 15.33 -18.19
CA SER A 10 -12.98 14.80 -19.14
C SER A 10 -13.79 13.65 -18.53
N VAL A 11 -14.98 13.39 -19.08
CA VAL A 11 -15.82 12.24 -18.68
C VAL A 11 -15.05 10.93 -18.76
N LEU A 12 -14.23 10.75 -19.81
CA LEU A 12 -13.42 9.54 -19.98
C LEU A 12 -12.34 9.42 -18.89
N GLN A 13 -11.66 10.52 -18.53
CA GLN A 13 -10.70 10.51 -17.42
C GLN A 13 -11.36 10.19 -16.09
N GLY A 14 -12.57 10.72 -15.84
CA GLY A 14 -13.35 10.39 -14.65
C GLY A 14 -13.72 8.90 -14.58
N LEU A 15 -14.10 8.28 -15.70
CA LEU A 15 -14.39 6.83 -15.75
C LEU A 15 -13.13 5.99 -15.53
N ASN A 16 -12.01 6.36 -16.17
CA ASN A 16 -10.74 5.66 -15.99
C ASN A 16 -10.25 5.76 -14.53
N PHE A 17 -10.43 6.92 -13.90
CA PHE A 17 -10.14 7.12 -12.47
C PHE A 17 -10.91 6.15 -11.58
N LEU A 18 -12.22 5.98 -11.83
CA LEU A 18 -13.05 5.05 -11.05
C LEU A 18 -12.57 3.60 -11.21
N GLN A 19 -12.27 3.18 -12.44
CA GLN A 19 -11.76 1.82 -12.71
C GLN A 19 -10.41 1.56 -12.02
N GLU A 20 -9.50 2.53 -12.07
CA GLU A 20 -8.21 2.43 -11.40
C GLU A 20 -8.35 2.44 -9.87
N SER A 21 -9.26 3.23 -9.33
CA SER A 21 -9.60 3.25 -7.90
C SER A 21 -10.17 1.91 -7.43
N ASP A 22 -11.13 1.34 -8.17
CA ASP A 22 -11.71 0.03 -7.87
C ASP A 22 -10.65 -1.07 -7.92
N SER A 23 -9.78 -1.04 -8.94
CA SER A 23 -8.66 -1.96 -9.04
C SER A 23 -7.71 -1.84 -7.84
N ALA A 24 -7.35 -0.62 -7.44
CA ALA A 24 -6.47 -0.37 -6.30
C ALA A 24 -7.06 -0.91 -4.98
N LYS A 25 -8.31 -0.55 -4.67
CA LYS A 25 -8.95 -0.97 -3.41
C LYS A 25 -9.15 -2.48 -3.35
N HIS A 26 -9.48 -3.13 -4.47
CA HIS A 26 -9.62 -4.59 -4.49
C HIS A 26 -8.27 -5.29 -4.33
N LEU A 27 -7.22 -4.85 -5.01
CA LEU A 27 -5.88 -5.44 -4.87
C LEU A 27 -5.34 -5.31 -3.44
N LEU A 28 -5.56 -4.16 -2.80
CA LEU A 28 -5.20 -3.96 -1.39
C LEU A 28 -6.02 -4.85 -0.46
N ALA A 29 -7.35 -4.86 -0.61
CA ALA A 29 -8.25 -5.68 0.21
C ALA A 29 -7.87 -7.16 0.15
N TYR A 30 -7.75 -7.70 -1.06
CA TYR A 30 -7.40 -9.11 -1.26
C TYR A 30 -5.97 -9.41 -0.83
N GLY A 31 -5.02 -8.53 -1.12
CA GLY A 31 -3.62 -8.70 -0.72
C GLY A 31 -3.46 -8.73 0.80
N ILE A 32 -4.07 -7.79 1.51
CA ILE A 32 -4.03 -7.71 2.98
C ILE A 32 -4.73 -8.93 3.58
N ARG A 33 -5.89 -9.31 3.05
CA ARG A 33 -6.60 -10.50 3.51
C ARG A 33 -5.78 -11.77 3.31
N ALA A 34 -5.27 -11.98 2.10
CA ALA A 34 -4.46 -13.14 1.76
C ALA A 34 -3.20 -13.21 2.64
N LEU A 35 -2.58 -12.06 2.95
CA LEU A 35 -1.49 -11.98 3.90
C LEU A 35 -1.93 -12.49 5.28
N ARG A 36 -3.02 -11.94 5.86
CA ARG A 36 -3.51 -12.34 7.19
C ARG A 36 -3.82 -13.83 7.30
N THR A 37 -4.35 -14.44 6.24
CA THR A 37 -4.82 -15.83 6.24
C THR A 37 -3.84 -16.81 5.62
N ALA A 38 -2.65 -16.38 5.21
CA ALA A 38 -1.66 -17.26 4.63
C ALA A 38 -1.16 -18.28 5.67
N ALA A 39 -1.46 -19.55 5.45
CA ALA A 39 -0.95 -20.65 6.27
C ALA A 39 0.57 -20.85 6.10
N PHE A 40 1.08 -20.65 4.88
CA PHE A 40 2.50 -20.78 4.53
C PHE A 40 2.92 -19.67 3.56
N ILE A 41 3.56 -18.63 4.08
CA ILE A 41 3.97 -17.48 3.28
C ILE A 41 4.91 -17.91 2.16
N GLU A 42 5.76 -18.93 2.38
CA GLU A 42 6.71 -19.46 1.41
C GLU A 42 6.03 -19.89 0.10
N THR A 43 4.78 -20.34 0.16
CA THR A 43 4.01 -20.79 -1.02
C THR A 43 3.06 -19.73 -1.58
N THR A 44 2.70 -18.72 -0.78
CA THR A 44 1.71 -17.70 -1.16
C THR A 44 2.32 -16.30 -1.34
N ARG A 45 3.62 -16.14 -1.08
CA ARG A 45 4.34 -14.86 -1.11
C ARG A 45 4.20 -14.16 -2.44
N ASP A 46 4.45 -14.84 -3.56
CA ASP A 46 4.40 -14.21 -4.88
C ASP A 46 3.03 -13.63 -5.24
N PRO A 47 1.91 -14.38 -5.11
CA PRO A 47 0.57 -13.81 -5.27
C PRO A 47 0.29 -12.64 -4.33
N ILE A 48 0.66 -12.74 -3.05
CA ILE A 48 0.45 -11.69 -2.05
C ILE A 48 1.23 -10.43 -2.40
N MET A 49 2.54 -10.55 -2.66
CA MET A 49 3.41 -9.46 -3.03
C MET A 49 2.98 -8.83 -4.37
N THR A 50 2.49 -9.63 -5.32
CA THR A 50 1.92 -9.10 -6.58
C THR A 50 0.72 -8.22 -6.31
N MET A 51 -0.28 -8.71 -5.56
CA MET A 51 -1.47 -7.94 -5.24
C MET A 51 -1.12 -6.66 -4.47
N LEU A 52 -0.30 -6.78 -3.42
CA LEU A 52 0.07 -5.66 -2.57
C LEU A 52 0.95 -4.63 -3.30
N SER A 53 1.95 -5.07 -4.06
CA SER A 53 2.85 -4.19 -4.83
C SER A 53 2.05 -3.36 -5.84
N ILE A 54 1.17 -3.98 -6.62
CA ILE A 54 0.33 -3.27 -7.60
C ILE A 54 -0.70 -2.40 -6.89
N GLY A 55 -1.36 -2.91 -5.84
CA GLY A 55 -2.37 -2.18 -5.08
C GLY A 55 -1.82 -0.90 -4.45
N VAL A 56 -0.67 -0.99 -3.78
CA VAL A 56 0.03 0.17 -3.20
C VAL A 56 0.48 1.13 -4.29
N GLU A 57 1.04 0.65 -5.40
CA GLU A 57 1.46 1.50 -6.52
C GLU A 57 0.29 2.32 -7.08
N LYS A 58 -0.86 1.68 -7.33
CA LYS A 58 -2.05 2.36 -7.84
C LYS A 58 -2.58 3.37 -6.82
N MET A 59 -2.70 2.99 -5.56
CA MET A 59 -3.14 3.90 -4.49
C MET A 59 -2.26 5.15 -4.41
N LEU A 60 -0.94 4.98 -4.44
CA LEU A 60 0.02 6.10 -4.39
C LEU A 60 -0.13 7.02 -5.61
N LYS A 61 -0.20 6.45 -6.83
CA LYS A 61 -0.40 7.23 -8.06
C LYS A 61 -1.73 7.97 -8.08
N ILE A 62 -2.79 7.35 -7.59
CA ILE A 62 -4.12 7.96 -7.49
C ILE A 62 -4.10 9.10 -6.46
N GLY A 63 -3.54 8.88 -5.27
CA GLY A 63 -3.43 9.89 -4.23
C GLY A 63 -2.64 11.12 -4.68
N LEU A 64 -1.47 10.90 -5.30
CA LEU A 64 -0.66 11.98 -5.89
C LEU A 64 -1.37 12.65 -7.08
N GLY A 65 -2.12 11.88 -7.87
CA GLY A 65 -2.94 12.42 -8.95
C GLY A 65 -4.06 13.33 -8.45
N LEU A 66 -4.70 12.98 -7.33
CA LEU A 66 -5.74 13.77 -6.68
C LEU A 66 -5.17 15.06 -6.06
N ASP A 67 -4.03 14.97 -5.38
CA ASP A 67 -3.34 16.16 -4.87
C ASP A 67 -2.96 17.14 -6.00
N TYR A 68 -2.38 16.61 -7.08
CA TYR A 68 -2.05 17.40 -8.26
C TYR A 68 -3.30 18.02 -8.90
N LEU A 69 -4.39 17.25 -9.01
CA LEU A 69 -5.67 17.69 -9.55
C LEU A 69 -6.29 18.82 -8.72
N ALA A 70 -6.22 18.73 -7.39
CA ALA A 70 -6.74 19.75 -6.48
C ALA A 70 -6.09 21.13 -6.69
N THR A 71 -4.84 21.15 -7.14
CA THR A 71 -4.09 22.40 -7.37
C THR A 71 -4.14 22.86 -8.83
N ASN A 72 -4.04 21.93 -9.77
CA ASN A 72 -3.85 22.23 -11.19
C ASN A 72 -5.13 22.07 -12.03
N ARG A 73 -6.22 21.55 -11.44
CA ARG A 73 -7.50 21.22 -12.09
C ARG A 73 -7.45 20.16 -13.18
N VAL A 74 -6.26 19.77 -13.63
CA VAL A 74 -6.01 18.69 -14.61
C VAL A 74 -5.33 17.49 -13.96
N TRP A 75 -5.46 16.31 -14.58
CA TRP A 75 -4.78 15.10 -14.10
C TRP A 75 -3.25 15.21 -14.21
N LEU A 76 -2.56 14.45 -13.36
CA LEU A 76 -1.10 14.35 -13.36
C LEU A 76 -0.55 13.96 -14.76
N PRO A 77 0.49 14.64 -15.28
CA PRO A 77 1.02 14.35 -16.61
C PRO A 77 1.58 12.93 -16.74
N LEU A 78 1.37 12.32 -17.91
CA LEU A 78 1.88 10.97 -18.22
C LEU A 78 3.39 10.85 -18.04
N ALA A 79 4.15 11.90 -18.37
CA ALA A 79 5.60 11.91 -18.22
C ALA A 79 6.03 11.75 -16.76
N VAL A 80 5.29 12.34 -15.81
CA VAL A 80 5.56 12.18 -14.38
C VAL A 80 5.30 10.73 -13.97
N LEU A 81 4.16 10.15 -14.36
CA LEU A 81 3.83 8.75 -14.06
C LEU A 81 4.84 7.75 -14.63
N LYS A 82 5.29 7.95 -15.87
CA LYS A 82 6.17 6.99 -16.58
C LYS A 82 7.64 7.15 -16.25
N ASN A 83 8.12 8.39 -16.12
CA ASN A 83 9.55 8.65 -16.05
C ASN A 83 10.01 8.97 -14.62
N ASP A 84 9.19 9.70 -13.86
CA ASP A 84 9.58 10.20 -12.55
C ASP A 84 9.16 9.27 -11.41
N TYR A 85 7.91 8.79 -11.45
CA TYR A 85 7.36 7.88 -10.46
C TYR A 85 7.67 6.43 -10.82
N ARG A 86 7.37 6.05 -12.08
CA ARG A 86 7.54 4.69 -12.61
C ARG A 86 6.96 3.65 -11.64
N HIS A 87 7.79 2.78 -11.05
CA HIS A 87 7.41 1.77 -10.05
C HIS A 87 8.06 2.05 -8.68
N ASN A 88 8.54 3.27 -8.45
CA ASN A 88 9.26 3.65 -7.23
C ASN A 88 8.28 3.98 -6.09
N LEU A 89 7.88 2.95 -5.34
CA LEU A 89 6.93 3.09 -4.25
C LEU A 89 7.52 3.92 -3.11
N VAL A 90 8.80 3.75 -2.77
CA VAL A 90 9.47 4.51 -1.70
C VAL A 90 9.38 6.01 -1.96
N LYS A 91 9.66 6.43 -3.20
CA LYS A 91 9.56 7.82 -3.61
C LYS A 91 8.12 8.33 -3.54
N MET A 92 7.17 7.61 -4.15
CA MET A 92 5.77 8.05 -4.20
C MET A 92 5.12 8.08 -2.81
N GLU A 93 5.48 7.15 -1.93
CA GLU A 93 5.03 7.09 -0.55
C GLU A 93 5.49 8.33 0.23
N ALA A 94 6.77 8.72 0.09
CA ALA A 94 7.31 9.92 0.70
C ALA A 94 6.59 11.18 0.16
N LEU A 95 6.47 11.30 -1.17
CA LEU A 95 5.78 12.43 -1.80
C LEU A 95 4.32 12.55 -1.34
N LEU A 96 3.59 11.43 -1.26
CA LEU A 96 2.19 11.47 -0.85
C LEU A 96 2.05 11.82 0.63
N ARG A 97 2.93 11.28 1.48
CA ARG A 97 2.93 11.59 2.91
C ARG A 97 3.28 13.05 3.18
N ASP A 98 4.23 13.61 2.45
CA ASP A 98 4.54 15.04 2.53
C ASP A 98 3.38 15.89 2.02
N ALA A 99 2.76 15.52 0.88
CA ALA A 99 1.56 16.20 0.40
C ALA A 99 0.40 16.16 1.42
N ILE A 100 0.22 15.05 2.14
CA ILE A 100 -0.80 14.96 3.20
C ILE A 100 -0.48 15.91 4.36
N ARG A 101 0.79 16.00 4.78
CA ARG A 101 1.23 16.92 5.84
C ARG A 101 1.04 18.37 5.43
N ASP A 102 1.50 18.73 4.24
CA ASP A 102 1.46 20.11 3.74
C ASP A 102 0.02 20.61 3.53
N ASN A 103 -0.88 19.70 3.17
CA ASN A 103 -2.29 20.00 2.93
C ASN A 103 -3.19 19.77 4.15
N VAL A 104 -2.65 19.47 5.34
CA VAL A 104 -3.47 19.20 6.54
C VAL A 104 -4.41 20.36 6.90
N GLY A 105 -4.06 21.60 6.51
CA GLY A 105 -4.92 22.78 6.69
C GLY A 105 -6.23 22.74 5.89
N ARG A 106 -6.34 21.88 4.86
CA ARG A 106 -7.57 21.65 4.09
C ARG A 106 -8.52 20.65 4.77
N ALA A 107 -8.05 19.93 5.78
CA ALA A 107 -8.82 18.87 6.43
C ALA A 107 -10.06 19.44 7.12
N THR A 108 -11.22 18.81 6.89
CA THR A 108 -12.48 19.14 7.60
C THR A 108 -12.28 18.95 9.12
N HIS A 109 -11.61 17.88 9.52
CA HIS A 109 -11.21 17.62 10.90
C HIS A 109 -9.76 17.17 10.95
N ARG A 110 -8.85 18.12 11.19
CA ARG A 110 -7.40 17.90 11.26
C ARG A 110 -6.98 16.78 12.22
N TYR A 111 -7.65 16.67 13.37
CA TYR A 111 -7.34 15.66 14.39
C TYR A 111 -7.25 14.22 13.85
N TYR A 112 -8.15 13.81 12.96
CA TYR A 112 -8.13 12.45 12.41
C TYR A 112 -6.94 12.18 11.50
N ILE A 113 -6.44 13.21 10.81
CA ILE A 113 -5.24 13.10 9.97
C ILE A 113 -4.00 13.03 10.84
N ASP A 114 -3.89 13.91 11.85
CA ASP A 114 -2.76 13.91 12.76
C ASP A 114 -2.62 12.55 13.49
N GLN A 115 -3.73 11.94 13.90
CA GLN A 115 -3.72 10.58 14.47
C GLN A 115 -3.28 9.51 13.48
N ALA A 116 -3.79 9.54 12.25
CA ALA A 116 -3.43 8.55 11.24
C ALA A 116 -1.96 8.68 10.80
N LEU A 117 -1.45 9.90 10.69
CA LEU A 117 -0.03 10.17 10.44
C LEU A 117 0.83 9.61 11.58
N ALA A 118 0.49 9.92 12.83
CA ALA A 118 1.23 9.42 13.99
C ALA A 118 1.22 7.88 14.06
N ALA A 119 0.11 7.23 13.70
CA ALA A 119 0.01 5.77 13.67
C ALA A 119 0.94 5.13 12.61
N VAL A 120 1.12 5.77 11.45
CA VAL A 120 2.06 5.31 10.41
C VAL A 120 3.50 5.63 10.80
N GLU A 121 3.76 6.84 11.32
CA GLU A 121 5.11 7.28 11.69
C GLU A 121 5.70 6.50 12.87
N SER A 122 4.84 6.06 13.79
CA SER A 122 5.23 5.21 14.90
C SER A 122 5.31 3.72 14.53
N ASP A 123 4.98 3.33 13.30
CA ASP A 123 5.05 1.95 12.85
C ASP A 123 6.43 1.62 12.23
N PRO A 124 7.32 0.90 12.95
CA PRO A 124 8.65 0.59 12.44
C PRO A 124 8.62 -0.35 11.22
N VAL A 125 7.54 -1.11 11.04
CA VAL A 125 7.41 -2.13 9.99
C VAL A 125 7.06 -1.52 8.63
N TRP A 126 6.48 -0.32 8.62
CA TRP A 126 5.93 0.29 7.41
C TRP A 126 6.97 0.50 6.31
N MET A 127 8.07 1.20 6.61
CA MET A 127 9.09 1.50 5.60
C MET A 127 9.81 0.25 5.06
N PRO A 128 10.21 -0.73 5.90
CA PRO A 128 10.69 -2.03 5.42
C PRO A 128 9.71 -2.73 4.46
N LEU A 129 8.41 -2.72 4.77
CA LEU A 129 7.38 -3.28 3.89
C LEU A 129 7.30 -2.54 2.55
N VAL A 130 7.31 -1.21 2.55
CA VAL A 130 7.33 -0.41 1.32
C VAL A 130 8.56 -0.74 0.48
N ALA A 131 9.73 -0.91 1.10
CA ALA A 131 10.95 -1.29 0.40
C ALA A 131 10.83 -2.70 -0.25
N ALA A 132 10.25 -3.67 0.46
CA ALA A 132 10.00 -5.00 -0.08
C ALA A 132 9.04 -5.00 -1.27
N LEU A 133 7.91 -4.29 -1.15
CA LEU A 133 6.94 -4.14 -2.25
C LEU A 133 7.50 -3.37 -3.44
N ASN A 134 8.36 -2.37 -3.18
CA ASN A 134 9.05 -1.60 -4.19
C ASN A 134 10.01 -2.48 -5.00
N ARG A 135 10.88 -3.23 -4.30
CA ARG A 135 11.81 -4.16 -4.95
C ARG A 135 11.06 -5.19 -5.78
N TYR A 136 9.97 -5.74 -5.22
CA TYR A 136 9.12 -6.68 -5.92
C TYR A 136 8.52 -6.11 -7.21
N GLY A 137 8.01 -4.89 -7.15
CA GLY A 137 7.37 -4.21 -8.29
C GLY A 137 8.34 -3.81 -9.40
N GLN A 138 9.59 -3.45 -9.06
CA GLN A 138 10.58 -3.03 -10.04
C GLN A 138 11.20 -4.21 -10.81
N GLU A 139 11.67 -5.22 -10.10
CA GLU A 139 12.48 -6.31 -10.68
C GLU A 139 12.12 -7.69 -10.11
N GLY A 140 11.36 -7.76 -9.02
CA GLY A 140 11.09 -9.01 -8.33
C GLY A 140 10.24 -10.01 -9.09
N ARG A 141 9.23 -9.54 -9.84
CA ARG A 141 8.26 -10.41 -10.56
C ARG A 141 8.92 -11.31 -11.60
N PHE A 142 10.05 -10.87 -12.15
CA PHE A 142 10.81 -11.61 -13.17
C PHE A 142 12.22 -11.94 -12.70
N TYR A 143 12.55 -11.76 -11.41
CA TYR A 143 13.91 -11.88 -10.88
C TYR A 143 14.60 -13.19 -11.31
N TYR A 144 13.93 -14.33 -11.08
CA TYR A 144 14.48 -15.63 -11.46
C TYR A 144 14.38 -15.90 -12.96
N LEU A 145 13.37 -15.35 -13.65
CA LEU A 145 13.23 -15.50 -15.11
C LEU A 145 14.34 -14.74 -15.85
N ASP A 146 14.71 -13.56 -15.39
CA ASP A 146 15.83 -12.78 -15.94
C ASP A 146 17.17 -13.47 -15.68
N ALA A 147 17.34 -14.05 -14.49
CA ALA A 147 18.54 -14.84 -14.17
C ALA A 147 18.65 -16.09 -15.07
N LEU A 148 17.53 -16.76 -15.38
CA LEU A 148 17.49 -17.86 -16.35
C LEU A 148 17.84 -17.40 -17.77
N ALA A 149 17.57 -16.14 -18.11
CA ALA A 149 17.92 -15.53 -19.39
C ALA A 149 19.36 -14.99 -19.44
N GLU A 150 20.25 -15.47 -18.56
CA GLU A 150 21.65 -15.02 -18.42
C GLU A 150 21.81 -13.52 -18.13
N ASN A 151 20.76 -12.88 -17.59
CA ASN A 151 20.78 -11.51 -17.09
C ASN A 151 20.61 -11.52 -15.55
N PRO A 152 21.62 -11.99 -14.79
CA PRO A 152 21.51 -12.06 -13.34
C PRO A 152 21.32 -10.66 -12.77
N GLN A 153 20.29 -10.53 -11.92
CA GLN A 153 20.00 -9.30 -11.22
C GLN A 153 21.17 -8.93 -10.29
N ARG A 154 21.59 -7.66 -10.33
CA ARG A 154 22.76 -7.17 -9.58
C ARG A 154 22.44 -6.84 -8.13
N GLU A 155 21.17 -6.59 -7.85
CA GLU A 155 20.67 -6.20 -6.53
C GLU A 155 20.00 -7.38 -5.84
N GLU A 156 19.87 -7.27 -4.51
CA GLU A 156 19.27 -8.32 -3.67
C GLU A 156 17.85 -8.70 -4.11
N SER A 157 17.46 -9.95 -3.84
CA SER A 157 16.13 -10.44 -4.19
C SER A 157 15.06 -9.76 -3.33
N PRO A 158 13.80 -9.66 -3.81
CA PRO A 158 12.69 -9.13 -3.00
C PRO A 158 12.48 -9.88 -1.68
N GLN A 159 12.89 -11.15 -1.62
CA GLN A 159 12.83 -11.95 -0.40
C GLN A 159 13.70 -11.35 0.72
N VAL A 160 14.90 -10.86 0.41
CA VAL A 160 15.78 -10.25 1.43
C VAL A 160 15.10 -9.03 2.08
N PHE A 161 14.41 -8.22 1.29
CA PHE A 161 13.67 -7.08 1.80
C PHE A 161 12.43 -7.48 2.61
N TRP A 162 11.74 -8.55 2.20
CA TRP A 162 10.61 -9.08 2.95
C TRP A 162 11.05 -9.63 4.31
N ASP A 163 12.09 -10.46 4.33
CA ASP A 163 12.67 -11.04 5.54
C ASP A 163 13.19 -9.93 6.48
N ALA A 164 13.72 -8.82 5.92
CA ALA A 164 14.08 -7.64 6.71
C ALA A 164 12.87 -6.98 7.39
N ALA A 165 11.71 -6.91 6.72
CA ALA A 165 10.49 -6.40 7.31
C ALA A 165 9.92 -7.32 8.40
N GLU A 166 9.96 -8.63 8.20
CA GLU A 166 9.60 -9.62 9.23
C GLU A 166 10.50 -9.50 10.47
N ARG A 167 11.82 -9.36 10.26
CA ARG A 167 12.76 -9.14 11.36
C ARG A 167 12.46 -7.86 12.14
N VAL A 168 12.17 -6.76 11.45
CA VAL A 168 11.80 -5.50 12.13
C VAL A 168 10.51 -5.67 12.94
N ALA A 169 9.53 -6.43 12.43
CA ALA A 169 8.33 -6.75 13.19
C ALA A 169 8.66 -7.55 14.46
N LEU A 170 9.53 -8.55 14.38
CA LEU A 170 9.99 -9.32 15.53
C LEU A 170 10.73 -8.48 16.57
N GLU A 171 11.66 -7.63 16.13
CA GLU A 171 12.48 -6.80 17.01
C GLU A 171 11.67 -5.76 17.80
N ASN A 172 10.50 -5.36 17.29
CA ASN A 172 9.67 -4.32 17.88
C ASN A 172 8.40 -4.84 18.58
N GLU A 173 8.13 -6.15 18.55
CA GLU A 173 6.95 -6.76 19.18
C GLU A 173 7.39 -7.88 20.14
N PRO A 174 7.58 -7.58 21.45
CA PRO A 174 8.11 -8.54 22.41
C PRO A 174 7.34 -9.86 22.47
N GLU A 175 6.00 -9.79 22.44
CA GLU A 175 5.15 -10.99 22.46
C GLU A 175 5.36 -11.88 21.23
N LEU A 176 5.59 -11.28 20.05
CA LEU A 176 5.83 -12.01 18.81
C LEU A 176 7.21 -12.65 18.82
N ASN A 177 8.22 -11.95 19.34
CA ASN A 177 9.58 -12.48 19.49
C ASN A 177 9.64 -13.63 20.52
N ASP A 178 8.89 -13.53 21.61
CA ASP A 178 8.79 -14.61 22.59
C ASP A 178 8.09 -15.83 21.99
N LEU A 179 7.06 -15.62 21.15
CA LEU A 179 6.43 -16.71 20.41
C LEU A 179 7.38 -17.33 19.40
N PHE A 180 8.19 -16.54 18.68
CA PHE A 180 9.23 -17.02 17.78
C PHE A 180 10.21 -17.95 18.51
N ARG A 181 10.73 -17.52 19.67
CA ARG A 181 11.65 -18.32 20.48
C ARG A 181 11.04 -19.65 20.91
N LYS A 182 9.78 -19.63 21.37
CA LYS A 182 9.06 -20.86 21.73
C LYS A 182 8.84 -21.77 20.53
N MET A 183 8.53 -21.20 19.36
CA MET A 183 8.31 -21.95 18.12
C MET A 183 9.57 -22.64 17.61
N VAL A 184 10.75 -22.05 17.83
CA VAL A 184 12.04 -22.70 17.55
C VAL A 184 12.23 -23.97 18.37
N ASP A 185 11.78 -23.99 19.63
CA ASP A 185 11.84 -25.16 20.51
C ASP A 185 10.67 -26.14 20.31
N ASP A 186 9.48 -25.62 19.94
CA ASP A 186 8.25 -26.37 19.71
C ASP A 186 7.58 -25.94 18.40
N PHE A 187 7.86 -26.70 17.34
CA PHE A 187 7.36 -26.41 15.99
C PHE A 187 5.83 -26.51 15.87
N SER A 188 5.11 -27.07 16.84
CA SER A 188 3.64 -27.06 16.85
C SER A 188 3.05 -25.65 16.95
N LEU A 189 3.83 -24.67 17.39
CA LEU A 189 3.46 -23.26 17.47
C LEU A 189 3.66 -22.49 16.15
N SER A 190 4.13 -23.14 15.09
CA SER A 190 4.41 -22.50 13.79
C SER A 190 3.19 -21.78 13.22
N GLU A 191 2.02 -22.41 13.21
CA GLU A 191 0.79 -21.80 12.68
C GLU A 191 0.40 -20.54 13.45
N GLU A 192 0.45 -20.57 14.79
CA GLU A 192 0.15 -19.40 15.63
C GLU A 192 1.16 -18.27 15.37
N PHE A 193 2.44 -18.61 15.29
CA PHE A 193 3.51 -17.65 15.01
C PHE A 193 3.30 -16.95 13.68
N TYR A 194 3.17 -17.70 12.59
CA TYR A 194 2.99 -17.12 11.27
C TYR A 194 1.68 -16.34 11.15
N SER A 195 0.60 -16.80 11.79
CA SER A 195 -0.66 -16.05 11.85
C SER A 195 -0.48 -14.67 12.50
N LYS A 196 0.22 -14.59 13.64
CA LYS A 196 0.49 -13.30 14.32
C LYS A 196 1.47 -12.43 13.54
N LEU A 197 2.55 -12.98 12.99
CA LEU A 197 3.51 -12.25 12.17
C LEU A 197 2.82 -11.64 10.94
N ASN A 198 2.08 -12.46 10.20
CA ASN A 198 1.33 -12.02 9.02
C ASN A 198 0.29 -10.95 9.37
N SER A 199 -0.42 -11.12 10.48
CA SER A 199 -1.37 -10.11 10.97
C SER A 199 -0.68 -8.79 11.27
N ARG A 200 0.49 -8.80 11.91
CA ARG A 200 1.25 -7.58 12.22
C ARG A 200 1.73 -6.85 10.96
N MET A 201 2.17 -7.58 9.95
CA MET A 201 2.56 -7.05 8.66
C MET A 201 1.36 -6.45 7.91
N ALA A 202 0.22 -7.14 7.94
CA ALA A 202 -1.02 -6.68 7.33
C ALA A 202 -1.62 -5.46 8.04
N ASP A 203 -1.48 -5.35 9.37
CA ASP A 203 -1.86 -4.17 10.14
C ASP A 203 -1.07 -2.93 9.70
N SER A 204 0.23 -3.09 9.41
CA SER A 204 1.06 -1.99 8.91
C SER A 204 0.57 -1.44 7.57
N LEU A 205 0.25 -2.34 6.63
CA LEU A 205 -0.36 -2.00 5.34
C LEU A 205 -1.73 -1.33 5.52
N GLN A 206 -2.56 -1.87 6.41
CA GLN A 206 -3.89 -1.32 6.69
C GLN A 206 -3.80 0.09 7.27
N ARG A 207 -2.87 0.36 8.20
CA ARG A 207 -2.67 1.71 8.77
C ARG A 207 -2.35 2.74 7.70
N TYR A 208 -1.46 2.41 6.76
CA TYR A 208 -1.15 3.35 5.67
C TYR A 208 -2.32 3.55 4.71
N TRP A 209 -3.03 2.47 4.36
CA TRP A 209 -4.25 2.58 3.58
C TRP A 209 -5.29 3.47 4.27
N ASP A 210 -5.50 3.27 5.57
CA ASP A 210 -6.44 4.05 6.37
C ASP A 210 -6.04 5.53 6.42
N LEU A 211 -4.74 5.85 6.51
CA LEU A 211 -4.21 7.21 6.41
C LEU A 211 -4.59 7.85 5.07
N VAL A 212 -4.27 7.19 3.95
CA VAL A 212 -4.53 7.75 2.62
C VAL A 212 -6.03 7.94 2.39
N ALA A 213 -6.83 6.96 2.78
CA ALA A 213 -8.28 7.03 2.68
C ALA A 213 -8.87 8.13 3.59
N MET A 214 -8.33 8.31 4.80
CA MET A 214 -8.73 9.37 5.71
C MET A 214 -8.35 10.75 5.16
N ALA A 215 -7.16 10.90 4.56
CA ALA A 215 -6.75 12.12 3.88
C ALA A 215 -7.74 12.49 2.77
N GLY A 216 -8.18 11.51 1.99
CA GLY A 216 -9.30 11.66 1.04
C GLY A 216 -10.56 12.17 1.75
N VAL A 217 -11.12 11.41 2.69
CA VAL A 217 -12.36 11.74 3.42
C VAL A 217 -12.37 13.15 4.04
N GLN A 218 -11.23 13.58 4.58
CA GLN A 218 -11.13 14.90 5.20
C GLN A 218 -10.96 16.05 4.19
N GLY A 219 -10.75 15.77 2.90
CA GLY A 219 -10.59 16.77 1.85
C GLY A 219 -9.13 17.24 1.64
N VAL A 220 -8.16 16.55 2.24
CA VAL A 220 -6.72 16.86 2.07
C VAL A 220 -6.31 16.72 0.61
N LEU A 221 -6.89 15.75 -0.09
CA LEU A 221 -6.65 15.46 -1.52
C LEU A 221 -7.67 16.16 -2.46
N GLY A 222 -8.29 17.25 -2.01
CA GLY A 222 -9.27 18.03 -2.77
C GLY A 222 -10.68 17.42 -2.82
N ASP A 223 -11.60 18.10 -3.52
CA ASP A 223 -13.03 17.77 -3.54
C ASP A 223 -13.33 16.39 -4.15
N ARG A 224 -12.69 16.06 -5.28
CA ARG A 224 -12.75 14.71 -5.84
C ARG A 224 -12.15 13.68 -4.88
N GLY A 225 -11.06 14.03 -4.20
CA GLY A 225 -10.43 13.20 -3.19
C GLY A 225 -11.34 12.87 -2.02
N LYS A 226 -12.27 13.76 -1.68
CA LYS A 226 -13.30 13.52 -0.66
C LYS A 226 -14.25 12.40 -1.04
N GLY A 227 -14.82 12.47 -2.24
CA GLY A 227 -15.68 11.40 -2.77
C GLY A 227 -14.93 10.07 -2.87
N TRP A 228 -13.69 10.12 -3.38
CA TRP A 228 -12.80 8.97 -3.47
C TRP A 228 -12.51 8.34 -2.10
N GLY A 229 -12.14 9.12 -1.09
CA GLY A 229 -11.78 8.58 0.23
C GLY A 229 -12.92 7.80 0.90
N TYR A 230 -14.17 8.22 0.72
CA TYR A 230 -15.32 7.46 1.22
C TYR A 230 -15.48 6.12 0.47
N ASP A 231 -15.43 6.13 -0.86
CA ASP A 231 -15.52 4.91 -1.68
C ASP A 231 -14.35 3.95 -1.43
N PHE A 232 -13.15 4.50 -1.25
CA PHE A 232 -11.92 3.73 -1.11
C PHE A 232 -11.88 2.90 0.18
N LYS A 233 -12.63 3.31 1.21
CA LYS A 233 -12.86 2.51 2.44
C LYS A 233 -13.97 1.47 2.30
N LEU A 234 -14.87 1.64 1.33
CA LEU A 234 -16.03 0.77 1.15
C LEU A 234 -15.65 -0.43 0.30
N ILE A 235 -15.18 -1.46 1.00
CA ILE A 235 -14.94 -2.77 0.42
C ILE A 235 -16.21 -3.59 0.65
N GLY A 236 -17.01 -3.79 -0.40
CA GLY A 236 -18.16 -4.71 -0.34
C GLY A 236 -17.71 -6.15 -0.05
N ARG A 237 -18.64 -7.06 0.27
CA ARG A 237 -18.31 -8.49 0.34
C ARG A 237 -17.71 -8.94 -0.98
N GLN A 238 -16.45 -9.35 -0.94
CA GLN A 238 -15.71 -9.64 -2.16
C GLN A 238 -15.79 -11.12 -2.57
N ILE A 239 -16.01 -12.00 -1.60
CA ILE A 239 -16.18 -13.45 -1.79
C ILE A 239 -17.43 -13.89 -1.02
N ALA A 240 -18.20 -14.81 -1.59
CA ALA A 240 -19.39 -15.36 -0.95
C ALA A 240 -19.01 -16.42 0.10
N GLY A 241 -19.61 -16.34 1.29
CA GLY A 241 -19.44 -17.35 2.35
C GLY A 241 -18.34 -17.06 3.36
N ASP A 242 -17.72 -15.88 3.29
CA ASP A 242 -16.88 -15.33 4.36
C ASP A 242 -17.68 -14.54 5.40
#